data_AF-A0A1Z5HUY4-F1
#
_entry.id   AF-A0A1Z5HUY4-F1
#
_cell.length_a   1.000
_cell.length_b   1.000
_cell.length_c   1.000
_cell.angle_alpha   90.00
_cell.angle_beta   90.00
_cell.angle_gamma   90.00
#
_symmetry.space_group_name_H-M   'P 1'
#
loop_
_entity.id
_entity.type
_entity.pdbx_description
1 polymer ?
#
loop_
_entity_poly.entity_id
_entity_poly.type
_entity_poly.pdbx_seq_one_letter_code
_entity_poly.pdbx_strand_id
1 'polypeptide(L)' 'MSLDSSTCIRCGQSLRLAETSMPDQPAVFVPGKGELCAECYRELSPEEYKKYFP' A
#
# COMPACT_ATOMS: atom_id res chain seq x y z
N MET A 1 -15.26 12.91 -10.46
CA MET A 1 -15.05 12.10 -9.25
C MET A 1 -13.55 11.85 -9.11
N SER A 2 -12.94 12.34 -8.04
CA SER A 2 -11.53 12.03 -7.74
C SER A 2 -11.48 10.57 -7.30
N LEU A 3 -10.79 9.70 -8.03
CA LEU A 3 -10.46 8.37 -7.52
C LEU A 3 -9.33 8.57 -6.50
N ASP A 4 -9.69 8.81 -5.24
CA ASP A 4 -8.75 8.74 -4.13
C ASP A 4 -8.16 7.32 -4.12
N SER A 5 -6.94 7.16 -4.60
CA SER A 5 -6.25 5.85 -4.71
C SER A 5 -5.77 5.34 -3.34
N SER A 6 -6.41 5.78 -2.25
CA SER A 6 -6.01 5.56 -0.87
C SER A 6 -6.47 4.21 -0.33
N THR A 7 -6.31 3.13 -1.11
CA THR A 7 -6.68 1.78 -0.70
C THR A 7 -5.55 0.82 -1.01
N CYS A 8 -5.21 -0.03 -0.03
CA CYS A 8 -4.20 -1.06 -0.21
C CYS A 8 -4.62 -2.03 -1.32
N ILE A 9 -3.81 -2.17 -2.35
CA ILE A 9 -4.07 -3.08 -3.48
C ILE A 9 -4.02 -4.57 -3.09
N ARG A 10 -3.54 -4.90 -1.88
CA ARG A 10 -3.41 -6.27 -1.38
C ARG A 10 -4.52 -6.64 -0.38
N CYS A 11 -4.74 -5.82 0.66
CA CYS A 11 -5.75 -6.11 1.69
C CYS A 11 -7.06 -5.33 1.53
N GLY A 12 -7.13 -4.35 0.62
CA GLY A 12 -8.32 -3.54 0.39
C GLY A 12 -8.64 -2.53 1.50
N GLN A 13 -7.76 -2.35 2.49
CA GLN A 13 -7.98 -1.35 3.55
C GLN A 13 -7.69 0.07 3.08
N SER A 14 -8.49 1.01 3.54
CA SER A 14 -8.32 2.44 3.30
C SER A 14 -7.06 2.98 4.01
N LEU A 15 -6.06 3.38 3.23
CA LEU A 15 -4.79 3.93 3.70
C LEU A 15 -4.97 5.27 4.43
N ARG A 16 -5.95 6.08 4.01
CA ARG A 16 -6.34 7.34 4.68
C ARG A 16 -6.75 7.16 6.14
N LEU A 17 -7.34 6.01 6.50
CA LEU A 17 -7.74 5.69 7.88
C LEU A 17 -6.59 5.01 8.65
N ALA A 18 -5.66 4.37 7.96
CA ALA A 18 -4.48 3.78 8.57
C ALA A 18 -3.48 4.86 9.03
N GLU A 19 -3.31 5.95 8.28
CA GLU A 19 -2.44 7.09 8.64
C GLU A 19 -2.81 7.72 10.00
N THR A 20 -4.10 7.72 10.37
CA THR A 20 -4.55 8.24 11.67
C THR A 20 -4.31 7.27 12.83
N SER A 21 -4.12 5.98 12.56
CA SER A 21 -3.92 4.94 13.59
C SER A 21 -2.44 4.56 13.77
N MET A 22 -1.59 4.78 12.77
CA MET A 22 -0.15 4.51 12.80
C MET A 22 0.61 5.59 12.02
N PRO A 23 0.98 6.72 12.66
CA PRO A 23 1.59 7.87 11.99
C PRO A 23 3.00 7.61 11.42
N ASP A 24 3.63 6.48 11.77
CA ASP A 24 5.03 6.17 11.43
C ASP A 24 5.18 5.24 10.19
N GLN A 25 4.06 4.91 9.55
CA GLN A 25 4.02 3.87 8.53
C GLN A 25 3.39 4.39 7.24
N PRO A 26 4.14 5.14 6.40
CA PRO A 26 3.62 5.64 5.14
C PRO A 26 3.23 4.47 4.23
N ALA A 27 2.11 4.61 3.53
CA ALA A 27 1.76 3.70 2.45
C ALA A 27 2.86 3.73 1.37
N VAL A 28 3.12 2.58 0.75
CA VAL A 28 4.12 2.46 -0.30
C VAL A 28 3.44 2.53 -1.65
N PHE A 29 3.75 3.58 -2.41
CA PHE A 29 3.25 3.74 -3.76
C PHE A 29 3.92 2.74 -4.71
N VAL A 30 3.11 1.97 -5.44
CA VAL A 30 3.52 1.00 -6.44
C VAL A 30 3.19 1.56 -7.82
N PRO A 31 4.20 1.94 -8.62
CA PRO A 31 3.97 2.57 -9.92
C PRO A 31 3.16 1.66 -10.84
N GLY A 32 2.05 2.18 -11.37
CA GLY A 32 1.18 1.45 -12.30
C GLY A 32 0.28 0.38 -11.66
N LYS A 33 0.31 0.20 -10.33
CA LYS A 33 -0.58 -0.76 -9.63
C LYS A 33 -1.46 -0.10 -8.56
N GLY A 34 -0.95 0.92 -7.86
CA GLY A 34 -1.67 1.61 -6.78
C GLY A 34 -0.82 1.75 -5.54
N GLU A 35 -1.39 1.62 -4.35
CA GLU A 35 -0.67 1.80 -3.08
C GLU A 35 -0.78 0.55 -2.20
N LEU A 36 0.27 0.23 -1.44
CA LEU A 36 0.30 -0.84 -0.44
C LEU A 36 0.34 -0.25 0.96
N CYS A 37 -0.41 -0.83 1.89
CA CYS A 37 -0.23 -0.49 3.31
C CYS A 37 1.13 -1.00 3.79
N ALA A 38 1.68 -0.35 4.80
CA ALA A 38 3.02 -0.69 5.28
C ALA A 38 3.11 -2.11 5.86
N GLU A 39 2.02 -2.65 6.41
CA GLU A 39 1.94 -4.05 6.84
C GLU A 39 2.05 -5.00 5.65
N CYS A 40 1.18 -4.84 4.65
CA CYS A 40 1.21 -5.64 3.43
C CYS A 40 2.55 -5.55 2.69
N TYR A 41 3.23 -4.40 2.75
CA TYR A 41 4.57 -4.19 2.21
C TYR A 41 5.63 -4.94 3.01
N ARG A 42 5.61 -4.87 4.35
CA ARG A 42 6.53 -5.61 5.23
C ARG A 42 6.37 -7.13 5.09
N GLU A 43 5.16 -7.59 4.81
CA GLU A 43 4.84 -9.01 4.58
C GLU A 43 5.13 -9.47 3.13
N LEU A 44 5.71 -8.63 2.26
CA LEU A 44 6.11 -9.08 0.93
C LEU A 44 7.35 -9.96 1.01
N SER A 45 7.26 -11.17 0.45
CA SER A 45 8.44 -11.96 0.13
C SER A 45 9.25 -11.31 -1.01
N PRO A 46 10.55 -11.62 -1.17
CA PRO A 46 11.39 -11.04 -2.21
C PRO A 46 10.85 -11.24 -3.64
N GLU A 47 10.18 -12.37 -3.87
CA GLU A 47 9.53 -12.69 -5.15
C GLU A 47 8.30 -11.81 -5.40
N GLU A 48 7.50 -11.57 -4.36
CA GLU A 48 6.33 -10.69 -4.43
C GLU A 48 6.78 -9.23 -4.62
N TYR A 49 7.82 -8.80 -3.90
CA TYR A 49 8.40 -7.46 -4.06
C TYR A 49 8.73 -7.17 -5.53
N LYS A 50 9.37 -8.10 -6.24
CA LYS A 50 9.69 -7.96 -7.67
C LYS A 50 8.46 -7.86 -8.57
N LYS A 51 7.31 -8.42 -8.16
CA LYS A 51 6.05 -8.27 -8.92
C LYS A 51 5.48 -6.87 -8.81
N TYR A 52 5.68 -6.20 -7.68
CA TYR A 52 5.20 -4.84 -7.45
C TYR A 52 6.21 -3.79 -7.92
N PHE A 53 7.51 -4.03 -7.73
CA PHE A 53 8.62 -3.13 -8.05
C PHE A 53 9.61 -3.78 -9.04
N PRO A 54 9.22 -3.95 -10.32
CA PRO A 54 10.10 -4.46 -11.37
C PRO A 54 11.17 -3.45 -11.80
#